data_AF-A0A655HSV8-F1
#
_entry.id   AF-A0A655HSV8-F1
#
_cell.length_a   1.000
_cell.length_b   1.000
_cell.length_c   1.000
_cell.angle_alpha   90.00
_cell.angle_beta   90.00
_cell.angle_gamma   90.00
#
_symmetry.space_group_name_H-M   'P 1'
#
loop_
_entity.id
_entity.type
_entity.pdbx_description
1 polymer ?
#
loop_
_entity_poly.entity_id
_entity_poly.type
_entity_poly.pdbx_seq_one_letter_code
_entity_poly.pdbx_strand_id
1 'polypeptide(L)'
;MFGRLPFTMRGIRLEAVGVDDAARALILAAERGRNGERYLISERMMPLQEVVRIAADEAGVPPPRWSISVPVLYALGALGSLRARLTGKDTELSLASVRMMRSEADVDHGKAVRELGWQPRPVEESIREAARFWAAMRTVGKDPAAS
;
A
#
# COMPACT_ATOMS: atom_id res chain seq x y z
N MET A 1 6.92 18.26 -2.24
CA MET A 1 8.28 17.74 -1.97
C MET A 1 8.33 16.29 -2.45
N PHE A 2 9.15 15.95 -3.46
CA PHE A 2 9.26 14.56 -3.91
C PHE A 2 10.12 13.78 -2.89
N GLY A 3 9.48 12.87 -2.15
CA GLY A 3 10.14 12.04 -1.13
C GLY A 3 11.04 10.97 -1.76
N ARG A 4 12.02 10.48 -0.98
CA ARG A 4 12.77 9.26 -1.30
C ARG A 4 12.32 8.17 -0.33
N LEU A 5 12.23 6.94 -0.82
CA LEU A 5 12.02 5.75 -0.01
C LEU A 5 13.38 5.07 0.23
N PRO A 6 14.08 5.32 1.36
CA PRO A 6 15.44 4.82 1.55
C PRO A 6 15.51 3.30 1.80
N PHE A 7 14.42 2.70 2.28
CA PHE A 7 14.34 1.27 2.57
C PHE A 7 12.92 0.74 2.36
N THR A 8 12.80 -0.58 2.14
CA THR A 8 11.53 -1.31 2.20
C THR A 8 11.42 -2.12 3.49
N MET A 9 10.32 -2.84 3.67
CA MET A 9 10.14 -3.77 4.78
C MET A 9 9.90 -5.17 4.24
N ARG A 10 10.70 -6.14 4.71
CA ARG A 10 10.61 -7.54 4.29
C ARG A 10 9.70 -8.32 5.25
N GLY A 11 8.79 -9.09 4.68
CA GLY A 11 7.82 -9.88 5.44
C GLY A 11 6.55 -9.13 5.82
N ILE A 12 6.35 -7.93 5.26
CA ILE A 12 5.10 -7.17 5.33
C ILE A 12 4.34 -7.36 4.01
N ARG A 13 3.05 -7.67 4.11
CA ARG A 13 2.12 -7.75 2.99
C ARG A 13 1.03 -6.70 3.15
N LEU A 14 0.45 -6.28 2.04
CA LEU A 14 -0.67 -5.34 2.01
C LEU A 14 -1.76 -5.81 1.06
N GLU A 15 -2.98 -5.44 1.42
CA GLU A 15 -4.13 -5.50 0.54
C GLU A 15 -3.92 -4.54 -0.63
N ALA A 16 -4.10 -5.02 -1.86
CA ALA A 16 -3.83 -4.25 -3.05
C ALA A 16 -5.02 -4.33 -4.02
N VAL A 17 -5.48 -3.16 -4.47
CA VAL A 17 -6.52 -3.01 -5.50
C VAL A 17 -6.29 -1.73 -6.30
N GLY A 18 -6.61 -1.75 -7.59
CA GLY A 18 -6.64 -0.55 -8.42
C GLY A 18 -7.74 0.41 -7.99
N VAL A 19 -7.49 1.73 -8.05
CA VAL A 19 -8.49 2.73 -7.63
C VAL A 19 -9.76 2.66 -8.46
N ASP A 20 -9.64 2.43 -9.78
CA ASP A 20 -10.81 2.30 -10.67
C ASP A 20 -11.57 0.99 -10.42
N ASP A 21 -10.86 -0.09 -10.08
CA ASP A 21 -11.46 -1.37 -9.72
C ASP A 21 -12.22 -1.26 -8.40
N ALA A 22 -11.68 -0.53 -7.42
CA ALA A 22 -12.37 -0.24 -6.17
C ALA A 22 -13.61 0.64 -6.39
N ALA A 23 -13.51 1.67 -7.23
CA ALA A 23 -14.66 2.50 -7.59
C ALA A 23 -15.77 1.68 -8.30
N ARG A 24 -15.40 0.80 -9.23
CA ARG A 24 -16.34 -0.15 -9.85
C ARG A 24 -17.00 -1.06 -8.81
N ALA A 25 -16.24 -1.55 -7.83
CA ALA A 25 -16.81 -2.37 -6.76
C ALA A 25 -17.86 -1.61 -5.94
N LEU A 26 -17.64 -0.33 -5.65
CA LEU A 26 -18.61 0.50 -4.93
C LEU A 26 -19.90 0.70 -5.71
N ILE A 27 -19.81 0.92 -7.02
CA ILE A 27 -20.98 1.01 -7.91
C ILE A 27 -21.74 -0.32 -7.91
N LEU A 28 -21.04 -1.44 -8.10
CA LEU A 28 -21.66 -2.77 -8.07
C LEU A 28 -22.28 -3.10 -6.72
N ALA A 29 -21.68 -2.66 -5.61
CA ALA A 29 -22.26 -2.81 -4.28
C ALA A 29 -23.54 -1.99 -4.12
N ALA A 30 -23.63 -0.81 -4.73
CA ALA A 30 -24.86 -0.03 -4.73
C ALA A 30 -25.98 -0.68 -5.56
N GLU A 31 -25.63 -1.31 -6.69
CA GLU A 31 -26.60 -1.92 -7.61
C GLU A 31 -27.05 -3.33 -7.19
N ARG A 32 -26.12 -4.13 -6.66
CA ARG A 32 -26.29 -5.58 -6.44
C ARG A 32 -25.98 -6.02 -5.02
N GLY A 33 -25.49 -5.11 -4.19
CA GLY A 33 -25.20 -5.40 -2.79
C GLY A 33 -26.46 -5.76 -2.01
N ARG A 34 -26.24 -6.31 -0.82
CA ARG A 34 -27.28 -6.80 0.07
C ARG A 34 -27.19 -6.04 1.39
N ASN A 35 -28.33 -5.65 1.94
CA ASN A 35 -28.38 -4.90 3.20
C ASN A 35 -27.73 -5.70 4.34
N GLY A 36 -26.88 -5.03 5.12
CA GLY A 36 -26.17 -5.65 6.24
C GLY A 36 -24.91 -6.45 5.85
N GLU A 37 -24.66 -6.66 4.55
CA GLU A 37 -23.50 -7.39 4.08
C GLU A 37 -22.26 -6.51 3.92
N ARG A 38 -21.08 -7.11 4.12
CA ARG A 38 -19.77 -6.48 3.88
C ARG A 38 -19.02 -7.24 2.78
N TYR A 39 -18.28 -6.50 1.96
CA TYR A 39 -17.49 -7.03 0.84
C TYR A 39 -16.05 -6.54 0.98
N LEU A 40 -15.09 -7.47 0.94
CA LEU A 40 -13.67 -7.12 0.89
C LEU A 40 -13.28 -6.83 -0.56
N ILE A 41 -12.78 -5.62 -0.79
CA ILE A 41 -12.41 -5.11 -2.12
C ILE A 41 -10.89 -5.02 -2.17
N SER A 42 -10.26 -6.16 -2.46
CA SER A 42 -8.82 -6.32 -2.58
C SER A 42 -8.57 -7.39 -3.63
N GLU A 43 -7.78 -7.11 -4.67
CA GLU A 43 -7.47 -8.12 -5.70
C GLU A 43 -6.61 -9.21 -5.08
N ARG A 44 -5.55 -8.85 -4.34
CA ARG A 44 -4.78 -9.81 -3.56
C ARG A 44 -3.95 -9.16 -2.45
N MET A 45 -3.44 -10.02 -1.57
CA MET A 45 -2.36 -9.66 -0.64
C MET A 45 -1.01 -9.69 -1.37
N MET A 46 -0.32 -8.56 -1.47
CA MET A 46 0.98 -8.44 -2.13
C MET A 46 2.09 -8.05 -1.14
N PRO A 47 3.31 -8.62 -1.24
CA PRO A 47 4.47 -8.14 -0.48
C PRO A 47 4.78 -6.67 -0.81
N LEU A 48 5.08 -5.86 0.21
CA LEU A 48 5.45 -4.45 0.00
C LEU A 48 6.64 -4.26 -0.95
N GLN A 49 7.60 -5.18 -0.87
CA GLN A 49 8.77 -5.18 -1.73
C GLN A 49 8.39 -5.34 -3.21
N GLU A 50 7.35 -6.12 -3.50
CA GLU A 50 6.89 -6.35 -4.87
C GLU A 50 6.19 -5.10 -5.41
N VAL A 51 5.33 -4.45 -4.62
CA VAL A 51 4.70 -3.17 -4.98
C VAL A 51 5.75 -2.11 -5.34
N VAL A 52 6.74 -1.94 -4.45
CA VAL A 52 7.82 -0.96 -4.65
C VAL A 52 8.67 -1.32 -5.87
N ARG A 53 8.95 -2.61 -6.09
CA ARG A 53 9.70 -3.07 -7.26
C ARG A 53 8.95 -2.76 -8.56
N ILE A 54 7.68 -3.11 -8.66
CA ILE A 54 6.87 -2.84 -9.86
C ILE A 54 6.83 -1.33 -10.17
N ALA A 55 6.63 -0.50 -9.15
CA ALA A 55 6.63 0.95 -9.33
C ALA A 55 8.00 1.50 -9.75
N ALA A 56 9.10 1.00 -9.17
CA ALA A 56 10.46 1.41 -9.53
C ALA A 56 10.83 0.98 -10.97
N ASP A 57 10.49 -0.26 -11.33
CA ASP A 57 10.68 -0.82 -12.67
C ASP A 57 9.95 0.06 -13.72
N GLU A 58 8.70 0.44 -13.43
CA GLU A 58 7.91 1.30 -14.32
C GLU A 58 8.45 2.74 -14.42
N ALA A 59 8.92 3.30 -13.30
CA ALA A 59 9.49 4.64 -13.28
C ALA A 59 10.92 4.71 -13.83
N GLY A 60 11.53 3.58 -14.22
CA GLY A 60 12.90 3.51 -14.72
C GLY A 60 13.96 3.89 -13.69
N VAL A 61 13.68 3.69 -12.40
CA VAL A 61 14.59 4.02 -11.28
C VAL A 61 14.99 2.77 -10.50
N PRO A 62 16.18 2.73 -9.89
CA PRO A 62 16.56 1.59 -9.08
C PRO A 62 15.69 1.50 -7.82
N PRO A 63 15.16 0.32 -7.46
CA PRO A 63 14.42 0.13 -6.22
C PRO A 63 15.35 0.29 -5.00
N PRO A 64 14.80 0.54 -3.79
CA PRO A 64 15.59 0.65 -2.57
C PRO A 64 16.37 -0.65 -2.30
N ARG A 65 17.68 -0.54 -2.10
CA ARG A 65 18.58 -1.69 -1.89
C ARG A 65 18.45 -2.32 -0.50
N TRP A 66 17.91 -1.56 0.46
CA TRP A 66 17.88 -1.93 1.87
C TRP A 66 16.46 -2.34 2.24
N SER A 67 16.35 -3.37 3.07
CA SER A 67 15.07 -3.80 3.60
C SER A 67 15.17 -4.17 5.07
N ILE A 68 14.25 -3.66 5.87
CA ILE A 68 14.18 -3.93 7.31
C ILE A 68 13.32 -5.18 7.52
N SER A 69 13.82 -6.16 8.28
CA SER A 69 13.06 -7.36 8.61
C SER A 69 12.09 -7.13 9.77
N VAL A 70 11.04 -7.95 9.85
CA VAL A 70 10.05 -7.87 10.94
C VAL A 70 10.67 -7.90 12.35
N PRO A 71 11.65 -8.75 12.69
CA PRO A 71 12.29 -8.70 14.01
C PRO A 71 12.97 -7.36 14.31
N VAL A 72 13.61 -6.76 13.31
CA VAL A 72 14.23 -5.44 13.45
C VAL A 72 13.17 -4.36 13.63
N LEU A 73 12.04 -4.44 12.92
CA LEU A 73 10.89 -3.55 13.14
C LEU A 73 10.39 -3.64 14.59
N TYR A 74 10.23 -4.84 15.14
CA TYR A 74 9.83 -5.00 16.55
C TYR A 74 10.85 -4.40 17.53
N ALA A 75 12.14 -4.58 17.28
CA ALA A 75 13.19 -3.98 18.11
C ALA A 75 13.14 -2.44 18.06
N LEU A 76 13.02 -1.86 16.86
CA LEU A 76 12.86 -0.42 16.69
C LEU A 76 11.58 0.11 17.34
N GLY A 77 10.46 -0.61 17.19
CA GLY A 77 9.20 -0.28 17.84
C GLY A 77 9.28 -0.32 19.36
N ALA A 78 10.02 -1.28 19.94
CA ALA A 78 10.25 -1.36 21.39
C ALA A 78 11.03 -0.15 21.90
N LEU A 79 12.10 0.24 21.20
CA LEU A 79 12.88 1.44 21.52
C LEU A 79 12.04 2.70 21.39
N GLY A 80 11.21 2.81 20.34
CA GLY A 80 10.27 3.91 20.16
C GLY A 80 9.24 4.02 21.29
N SER A 81 8.66 2.89 21.69
CA SER A 81 7.73 2.84 22.83
C SER A 81 8.39 3.21 24.16
N LEU A 82 9.64 2.79 24.39
CA LEU A 82 10.39 3.19 25.58
C LEU A 82 10.66 4.70 25.58
N ARG A 83 11.11 5.24 24.43
CA ARG A 83 11.34 6.68 24.28
C ARG A 83 10.06 7.47 24.53
N ALA A 84 8.93 7.06 23.94
CA ALA A 84 7.65 7.74 24.11
C ALA A 84 7.23 7.79 25.59
N ARG A 85 7.43 6.70 26.33
CA ARG A 85 7.21 6.65 27.80
C ARG A 85 8.10 7.62 28.57
N LEU A 86 9.36 7.77 28.16
CA LEU A 86 10.31 8.66 28.83
C LEU A 86 10.11 10.14 28.48
N THR A 87 9.70 10.44 27.25
CA THR A 87 9.61 11.82 26.75
C THR A 87 8.19 12.38 26.73
N GLY A 88 7.16 11.55 26.95
CA GLY A 88 5.75 11.92 26.84
C GLY A 88 5.32 12.34 25.42
N LYS A 89 6.12 11.98 24.40
CA LYS A 89 5.90 12.35 23.00
C LYS A 89 5.61 11.09 22.19
N ASP A 90 4.55 11.13 21.39
CA ASP A 90 4.21 10.03 20.49
C ASP A 90 5.32 9.79 19.46
N THR A 91 5.52 8.52 19.11
CA THR A 91 6.47 8.08 18.09
C THR A 91 5.71 7.27 17.04
N GLU A 92 5.87 7.63 15.77
CA GLU A 92 5.23 6.94 14.64
C GLU A 92 5.60 5.45 14.58
N LEU A 93 6.84 5.11 14.94
CA LEU A 93 7.34 3.74 15.05
C LEU A 93 7.34 3.24 16.51
N SER A 94 6.21 2.67 16.94
CA SER A 94 6.01 2.06 18.26
C SER A 94 5.72 0.56 18.16
N LEU A 95 5.79 -0.20 19.26
CA LEU A 95 5.35 -1.60 19.27
C LEU A 95 3.90 -1.76 18.80
N ALA A 96 3.03 -0.81 19.14
CA ALA A 96 1.64 -0.83 18.70
C ALA A 96 1.54 -0.70 17.16
N SER A 97 2.28 0.24 16.58
CA SER A 97 2.33 0.40 15.12
C SER A 97 2.83 -0.86 14.41
N VAL A 98 3.88 -1.51 14.92
CA VAL A 98 4.43 -2.74 14.31
C VAL A 98 3.45 -3.91 14.45
N ARG A 99 2.74 -4.04 15.58
CA ARG A 99 1.69 -5.05 15.74
C ARG A 99 0.54 -4.84 14.78
N MET A 100 0.12 -3.59 14.57
CA MET A 100 -0.92 -3.24 13.60
C MET A 100 -0.48 -3.54 12.15
N MET A 101 0.77 -3.23 11.81
CA MET A 101 1.33 -3.62 10.50
C MET A 101 1.36 -5.13 10.30
N ARG A 102 1.46 -5.91 11.38
CA ARG A 102 1.53 -7.38 11.36
C ARG A 102 0.19 -8.07 11.56
N SER A 103 -0.90 -7.34 11.80
CA SER A 103 -2.24 -7.91 11.89
C SER A 103 -2.88 -8.13 10.51
N GLU A 104 -2.05 -8.47 9.52
CA GLU A 104 -2.46 -8.84 8.18
C GLU A 104 -3.33 -10.10 8.27
N ALA A 105 -4.55 -10.04 7.75
CA ALA A 105 -5.39 -11.21 7.55
C ALA A 105 -5.36 -11.59 6.07
N ASP A 106 -5.48 -12.88 5.78
CA ASP A 106 -5.69 -13.31 4.39
C ASP A 106 -7.03 -12.73 3.91
N VAL A 107 -6.98 -12.02 2.79
CA VAL A 107 -8.18 -11.43 2.19
C VAL A 107 -8.77 -12.37 1.16
N ASP A 108 -10.05 -12.68 1.35
CA ASP A 108 -10.89 -13.36 0.38
C ASP A 108 -11.92 -12.38 -0.19
N HIS A 109 -11.71 -11.97 -1.44
CA HIS A 109 -12.67 -11.15 -2.19
C HIS A 109 -13.71 -11.99 -2.95
N GLY A 110 -13.72 -13.32 -2.80
CA GLY A 110 -14.59 -14.22 -3.55
C GLY A 110 -16.08 -13.92 -3.35
N LYS A 111 -16.46 -13.33 -2.22
CA LYS A 111 -17.82 -12.83 -2.03
C LYS A 111 -18.17 -11.67 -2.97
N ALA A 112 -17.27 -10.71 -3.16
CA ALA A 112 -17.47 -9.60 -4.09
C ALA A 112 -17.58 -10.11 -5.54
N VAL A 113 -16.80 -11.13 -5.91
CA VAL A 113 -16.91 -11.80 -7.22
C VAL A 113 -18.28 -12.45 -7.39
N ARG A 114 -18.69 -13.29 -6.43
CA ARG A 114 -19.94 -14.07 -6.54
C ARG A 114 -21.21 -13.24 -6.49
N GLU A 115 -21.26 -12.25 -5.59
CA GLU A 115 -22.50 -11.52 -5.30
C GLU A 115 -22.60 -10.19 -6.06
N LEU A 116 -21.47 -9.49 -6.26
CA LEU A 116 -21.47 -8.22 -6.98
C LEU A 116 -21.15 -8.41 -8.48
N GLY A 117 -20.56 -9.55 -8.85
CA GLY A 117 -19.99 -9.76 -10.19
C GLY A 117 -18.72 -8.95 -10.40
N TRP A 118 -18.02 -8.60 -9.31
CA TRP A 118 -16.78 -7.81 -9.38
C TRP A 118 -15.64 -8.64 -9.95
N GLN A 119 -15.02 -8.16 -11.03
CA GLN A 119 -13.87 -8.79 -11.68
C GLN A 119 -12.77 -7.73 -11.82
N PRO A 120 -11.88 -7.59 -10.83
CA PRO A 120 -10.78 -6.64 -10.93
C PRO A 120 -9.76 -7.08 -11.97
N ARG A 121 -9.08 -6.12 -12.58
CA ARG A 121 -7.85 -6.40 -13.34
C ARG A 121 -6.66 -6.67 -12.40
N PRO A 122 -5.56 -7.26 -12.90
CA PRO A 122 -4.34 -7.44 -12.11
C PRO A 122 -3.83 -6.10 -11.53
N VAL A 123 -3.60 -6.06 -10.22
CA VAL A 123 -3.26 -4.81 -9.52
C VAL A 123 -1.93 -4.19 -10.00
N GLU A 124 -1.05 -5.00 -10.57
CA GLU A 124 0.21 -4.55 -11.17
C GLU A 124 -0.01 -3.48 -12.24
N GLU A 125 -1.08 -3.58 -13.02
CA GLU A 125 -1.39 -2.57 -14.04
C GLU A 125 -1.65 -1.21 -13.40
N SER A 126 -2.41 -1.19 -12.30
CA SER A 126 -2.71 0.03 -11.55
C SER A 126 -1.47 0.61 -10.86
N ILE A 127 -0.58 -0.24 -10.33
CA ILE A 127 0.71 0.19 -9.75
C ILE A 127 1.55 0.88 -10.83
N ARG A 128 1.61 0.29 -12.03
CA ARG A 128 2.36 0.86 -13.16
C ARG A 128 1.78 2.19 -13.62
N GLU A 129 0.46 2.28 -13.77
CA GLU A 129 -0.21 3.53 -14.14
C GLU A 129 0.06 4.64 -13.13
N ALA A 130 -0.05 4.34 -11.83
CA ALA A 130 0.27 5.28 -10.77
C ALA A 130 1.75 5.74 -10.83
N ALA A 131 2.68 4.81 -11.08
CA ALA A 131 4.10 5.13 -11.23
C ALA A 131 4.37 6.03 -12.45
N ARG A 132 3.76 5.74 -13.60
CA ARG A 132 3.83 6.58 -14.81
C ARG A 132 3.30 7.98 -14.56
N PHE A 133 2.12 8.08 -13.94
CA PHE A 133 1.51 9.35 -13.59
C PHE A 133 2.42 10.17 -12.66
N TRP A 134 2.96 9.54 -11.61
CA TRP A 134 3.85 10.21 -10.67
C TRP A 134 5.17 10.67 -11.32
N ALA A 135 5.74 9.86 -12.21
CA ALA A 135 6.95 10.22 -12.97
C ALA A 135 6.70 11.41 -13.91
N ALA A 136 5.55 11.46 -14.59
CA ALA A 136 5.16 12.57 -15.45
C ALA A 136 4.95 13.87 -14.66
N MET A 137 4.31 13.83 -13.48
CA MET A 137 4.20 15.03 -12.64
C MET A 137 5.55 15.57 -12.16
N ARG A 138 6.53 14.68 -11.95
CA ARG A 138 7.89 15.06 -11.55
C ARG A 138 8.66 15.77 -12.66
N THR A 139 8.41 15.45 -13.94
CA THR A 139 9.04 16.16 -15.06
C THR A 139 8.43 17.54 -15.27
N VAL A 140 7.10 17.66 -15.18
CA VAL A 140 6.39 18.95 -15.31
C VAL A 140 6.82 19.95 -14.23
N GLY A 141 6.96 19.52 -12.98
CA GLY A 141 7.45 20.40 -11.90
C GLY A 141 8.94 20.78 -11.99
N LYS A 142 9.68 20.26 -12.97
CA LYS A 142 11.11 20.54 -13.18
C LYS A 142 11.37 21.45 -14.39
N ASP A 143 10.33 21.84 -15.13
CA ASP A 143 10.45 22.66 -16.33
C ASP A 143 10.42 24.16 -15.96
N PRO A 144 11.54 24.91 -16.07
CA PRO A 144 11.60 26.32 -15.67
C PRO A 144 10.84 27.27 -16.60
N ALA A 145 10.27 26.77 -17.71
CA ALA A 145 9.52 27.58 -18.69
C ALA A 145 8.01 27.67 -18.41
N ALA A 146 7.51 27.02 -17.35
CA ALA A 146 6.08 26.99 -16.99
C ALA A 146 5.72 27.81 -15.74
N SER A 147 6.53 28.82 -15.38
CA SER A 147 6.28 29.76 -14.27
C SER A 147 6.34 31.21 -14.73
#